data_AF-A0A9D5J100-F1
#
_entry.id   AF-A0A9D5J100-F1
#
_cell.length_a   1.000
_cell.length_b   1.000
_cell.length_c   1.000
_cell.angle_alpha   90.00
_cell.angle_beta   90.00
_cell.angle_gamma   90.00
#
_symmetry.space_group_name_H-M   'P 1'
#
loop_
_entity.id
_entity.type
_entity.pdbx_description
1 polymer ?
#
loop_
_entity_poly.entity_id
_entity_poly.type
_entity_poly.pdbx_seq_one_letter_code
_entity_poly.pdbx_strand_id
1 'polypeptide(L)'
;MVKYNITTKSEKEAAYRSLVSPGLMDELEEKINNIIIIQKKFKDKNYSAKQLAEDLNTNTRYISAVVNVRFHVNYTSYVNKFRIQEAMSLLVDRRYQDLNMEDISDMVGFSNRQSFYASFYKINGITPREYRMKHFKQHPSLVEKTKKTRTACCDKNERR
;
A
#
# COMPACT_ATOMS: atom_id res chain seq x y z
N MET A 1 18.83 -7.72 15.38
CA MET A 1 17.97 -6.50 15.39
C MET A 1 18.00 -5.90 13.99
N VAL A 2 16.87 -5.94 13.26
CA VAL A 2 16.87 -5.65 11.82
C VAL A 2 16.84 -4.14 11.55
N LYS A 3 17.86 -3.74 10.78
CA LYS A 3 18.16 -2.43 10.19
C LYS A 3 17.01 -1.91 9.33
N TYR A 4 16.20 -0.98 9.84
CA TYR A 4 15.34 -0.18 8.98
C TYR A 4 15.71 1.29 9.16
N ASN A 5 16.17 1.90 8.06
CA ASN A 5 16.59 3.30 7.99
C ASN A 5 15.35 4.19 8.05
N ILE A 6 14.91 4.52 9.27
CA ILE A 6 13.83 5.48 9.49
C ILE A 6 14.46 6.87 9.42
N THR A 7 14.45 7.49 8.23
CA THR A 7 14.86 8.89 8.09
C THR A 7 13.74 9.77 8.67
N THR A 8 13.93 10.27 9.90
CA THR A 8 13.11 11.34 10.46
C THR A 8 13.45 12.63 9.72
N LYS A 9 12.56 13.09 8.83
CA LYS A 9 12.78 14.32 8.06
C LYS A 9 11.97 15.47 8.65
N SER A 10 12.69 16.36 9.35
CA SER A 10 12.48 17.80 9.59
C SER A 10 11.05 18.33 9.51
N GLU A 11 10.52 18.70 10.69
CA GLU A 11 9.40 19.62 10.85
C GLU A 11 9.81 21.00 10.33
N LYS A 12 9.52 21.30 9.07
CA LYS A 12 9.53 22.69 8.59
C LYS A 12 8.15 23.27 8.86
N GLU A 13 8.08 24.16 9.84
CA GLU A 13 6.92 25.01 10.15
C GLU A 13 6.30 25.59 8.88
N ALA A 14 4.99 25.38 8.75
CA ALA A 14 4.24 25.50 7.52
C ALA A 14 3.84 26.96 7.23
N ALA A 15 4.73 27.70 6.56
CA ALA A 15 4.36 28.95 5.88
C ALA A 15 3.16 28.81 4.91
N TYR A 16 2.74 27.57 4.59
CA TYR A 16 1.58 27.25 3.76
C TYR A 16 0.24 27.20 4.51
N ARG A 17 0.24 27.02 5.84
CA ARG A 17 -1.00 27.04 6.64
C ARG A 17 -1.68 28.41 6.60
N SER A 18 -0.91 29.47 6.35
CA SER A 18 -1.42 30.83 6.16
C SER A 18 -1.74 31.18 4.69
N LEU A 19 -1.27 30.39 3.71
CA LEU A 19 -1.43 30.69 2.28
C LEU A 19 -2.68 30.07 1.64
N VAL A 20 -3.28 29.05 2.25
CA VAL A 20 -4.47 28.38 1.72
C VAL A 20 -5.67 28.73 2.57
N SER A 21 -6.69 29.33 1.97
CA SER A 21 -7.98 29.53 2.62
C SER A 21 -8.53 28.18 3.12
N PRO A 22 -9.13 28.10 4.32
CA PRO A 22 -9.75 26.88 4.82
C PRO A 22 -10.69 26.22 3.81
N GLY A 23 -11.51 27.02 3.10
CA GLY A 23 -12.44 26.50 2.08
C GLY A 23 -11.73 25.87 0.89
N LEU A 24 -10.60 26.44 0.44
CA LEU A 24 -9.81 25.83 -0.64
C LEU A 24 -9.14 24.53 -0.21
N MET A 25 -8.77 24.39 1.08
CA MET A 25 -8.25 23.13 1.59
C MET A 25 -9.33 22.04 1.59
N ASP A 26 -10.57 22.36 1.97
CA ASP A 26 -11.69 21.42 1.97
C ASP A 26 -12.01 20.96 0.54
N GLU A 27 -12.08 21.88 -0.42
CA GLU A 27 -12.32 21.54 -1.83
C GLU A 27 -11.22 20.65 -2.41
N LEU A 28 -9.95 20.94 -2.11
CA LEU A 28 -8.83 20.12 -2.57
C LEU A 28 -8.84 18.75 -1.89
N GLU A 29 -9.18 18.67 -0.61
CA GLU A 29 -9.31 17.40 0.11
C GLU A 29 -10.35 16.50 -0.56
N GLU A 30 -11.54 17.03 -0.87
CA GLU A 30 -12.60 16.29 -1.53
C GLU A 30 -12.16 15.79 -2.92
N LYS A 31 -11.53 16.66 -3.71
CA LYS A 31 -11.02 16.30 -5.04
C LYS A 31 -9.92 15.23 -4.97
N ILE A 32 -9.00 15.33 -4.01
CA ILE A 32 -7.97 14.31 -3.77
C ILE A 32 -8.63 12.97 -3.41
N ASN A 33 -9.58 12.98 -2.49
CA ASN A 33 -10.31 11.77 -2.09
C ASN A 33 -11.07 11.16 -3.28
N ASN A 34 -11.70 11.96 -4.13
CA ASN A 34 -12.41 11.48 -5.31
C ASN A 34 -11.47 10.74 -6.27
N ILE A 35 -10.35 11.37 -6.64
CA ILE A 35 -9.40 10.76 -7.58
C ILE A 35 -8.74 9.51 -6.97
N ILE A 36 -8.30 9.57 -5.71
CA ILE A 36 -7.61 8.45 -5.10
C ILE A 36 -8.58 7.31 -4.79
N ILE A 37 -9.69 7.57 -4.12
CA ILE A 37 -10.58 6.53 -3.56
C ILE A 37 -11.61 6.10 -4.60
N ILE A 38 -12.34 7.04 -5.22
CA ILE A 38 -13.44 6.72 -6.13
C ILE A 38 -12.89 6.21 -7.47
N GLN A 39 -11.93 6.92 -8.06
CA GLN A 39 -11.29 6.48 -9.31
C GLN A 39 -10.22 5.39 -9.09
N LYS A 40 -9.95 5.02 -7.83
CA LYS A 40 -8.96 3.99 -7.44
C LYS A 40 -7.58 4.19 -8.07
N LYS A 41 -7.17 5.45 -8.31
CA LYS A 41 -5.86 5.78 -8.89
C LYS A 41 -4.68 5.31 -8.03
N PHE A 42 -4.92 5.01 -6.75
CA PHE A 42 -3.91 4.36 -5.91
C PHE A 42 -3.37 3.05 -6.50
N LYS A 43 -4.14 2.34 -7.35
CA LYS A 43 -3.69 1.08 -7.96
C LYS A 43 -2.59 1.28 -9.01
N ASP A 44 -2.50 2.47 -9.59
CA ASP A 44 -1.46 2.76 -10.56
C ASP A 44 -0.13 3.03 -9.85
N LYS A 45 0.88 2.26 -10.23
CA LYS A 45 2.25 2.31 -9.69
C LYS A 45 2.93 3.65 -10.01
N ASN A 46 2.57 4.26 -11.13
CA ASN A 46 3.17 5.49 -11.62
C ASN A 46 2.46 6.74 -11.07
N TYR A 47 1.34 6.55 -10.35
CA TYR A 47 0.52 7.64 -9.83
C TYR A 47 1.16 8.36 -8.64
N SER A 48 1.96 9.38 -8.98
CA SER A 48 2.69 10.21 -8.03
C SER A 48 1.92 11.47 -7.64
N ALA A 49 2.35 12.14 -6.57
CA ALA A 49 1.79 13.43 -6.16
C ALA A 49 1.89 14.50 -7.27
N LYS A 50 2.85 14.35 -8.19
CA LYS A 50 3.00 15.24 -9.35
C LYS A 50 1.85 15.05 -10.34
N GLN A 51 1.50 13.80 -10.65
CA GLN A 51 0.38 13.50 -11.54
C GLN A 51 -0.95 13.96 -10.92
N LEU A 52 -1.13 13.75 -9.63
CA LEU A 52 -2.30 14.29 -8.92
C LEU A 52 -2.38 15.82 -8.98
N ALA A 53 -1.24 16.50 -8.88
CA ALA A 53 -1.20 17.95 -9.01
C ALA A 53 -1.57 18.41 -10.43
N GLU A 54 -1.07 17.70 -11.47
CA GLU A 54 -1.42 17.93 -12.87
C GLU A 54 -2.91 17.72 -13.12
N ASP A 55 -3.49 16.61 -12.64
CA ASP A 55 -4.93 16.29 -12.76
C ASP A 55 -5.83 17.34 -12.08
N LEU A 56 -5.39 17.88 -10.96
CA LEU A 56 -6.10 18.90 -10.19
C LEU A 56 -5.79 20.34 -10.61
N ASN A 57 -4.98 20.54 -11.65
CA ASN A 57 -4.49 21.84 -12.09
C ASN A 57 -3.91 22.68 -10.94
N THR A 58 -3.14 22.03 -10.06
CA THR A 58 -2.52 22.66 -8.88
C THR A 58 -1.02 22.33 -8.82
N ASN A 59 -0.38 22.65 -7.69
CA ASN A 59 1.02 22.34 -7.44
C ASN A 59 1.17 21.21 -6.42
N THR A 60 2.16 20.34 -6.60
CA THR A 60 2.56 19.27 -5.66
C THR A 60 2.72 19.78 -4.22
N ARG A 61 3.10 21.06 -4.06
CA ARG A 61 3.22 21.71 -2.76
C ARG A 61 1.87 21.85 -2.03
N TYR A 62 0.81 22.22 -2.75
CA TYR A 62 -0.54 22.29 -2.18
C TYR A 62 -1.07 20.92 -1.81
N ILE A 63 -0.86 19.91 -2.67
CA ILE A 63 -1.22 18.52 -2.36
C ILE A 63 -0.51 18.06 -1.09
N SER A 64 0.80 18.27 -1.00
CA SER A 64 1.57 17.88 0.19
C SER A 64 1.12 18.62 1.44
N ALA A 65 0.76 19.90 1.32
CA ALA A 65 0.25 20.70 2.43
C ALA A 65 -1.12 20.19 2.91
N VAL A 66 -2.09 20.00 2.00
CA VAL A 66 -3.43 19.48 2.34
C VAL A 66 -3.31 18.10 2.99
N VAL A 67 -2.50 17.19 2.39
CA VAL A 67 -2.35 15.83 2.92
C VAL A 67 -1.70 15.83 4.30
N ASN A 68 -0.70 16.69 4.53
CA ASN A 68 -0.04 16.81 5.83
C ASN A 68 -0.96 17.46 6.89
N VAL A 69 -1.75 18.46 6.50
CA VAL A 69 -2.64 19.17 7.43
C VAL A 69 -3.87 18.31 7.79
N ARG A 70 -4.47 17.63 6.83
CA ARG A 70 -5.73 16.88 7.02
C ARG A 70 -5.52 15.45 7.47
N PHE A 71 -4.56 14.76 6.88
CA PHE A 71 -4.33 13.34 7.17
C PHE A 71 -3.11 13.11 8.08
N HIS A 72 -2.34 14.15 8.40
CA HIS A 72 -1.12 14.06 9.22
C HIS A 72 -0.09 13.05 8.71
N VAL A 73 -0.10 12.82 7.41
CA VAL A 73 0.81 11.88 6.74
C VAL A 73 1.38 12.50 5.46
N ASN A 74 2.36 11.84 4.85
CA ASN A 74 2.81 12.18 3.51
C ASN A 74 1.93 11.49 2.45
N TYR A 75 1.95 12.01 1.22
CA TYR A 75 1.18 11.46 0.10
C TYR A 75 1.41 9.95 -0.10
N THR A 76 2.67 9.51 -0.06
CA THR A 76 3.01 8.08 -0.23
C THR A 76 2.36 7.21 0.82
N SER A 77 2.38 7.63 2.09
CA SER A 77 1.76 6.89 3.20
C SER A 77 0.24 6.91 3.10
N TYR A 78 -0.33 8.04 2.68
CA TYR A 78 -1.75 8.18 2.41
C TYR A 78 -2.22 7.18 1.34
N VAL A 79 -1.56 7.14 0.18
CA VAL A 79 -1.87 6.17 -0.90
C VAL A 79 -1.63 4.73 -0.43
N ASN A 80 -0.50 4.47 0.24
CA ASN A 80 -0.17 3.13 0.72
C ASN A 80 -1.22 2.59 1.71
N LYS A 81 -1.88 3.45 2.49
CA LYS A 81 -2.98 3.03 3.37
C LYS A 81 -4.08 2.32 2.59
N PHE A 82 -4.55 2.92 1.50
CA PHE A 82 -5.59 2.33 0.64
C PHE A 82 -5.10 1.09 -0.10
N ARG A 83 -3.84 1.10 -0.57
CA ARG A 83 -3.22 -0.08 -1.20
C ARG A 83 -3.21 -1.29 -0.25
N ILE A 84 -2.85 -1.08 1.01
CA ILE A 84 -2.82 -2.15 2.02
C ILE A 84 -4.24 -2.61 2.38
N GLN A 85 -5.21 -1.71 2.49
CA GLN A 85 -6.61 -2.08 2.71
C GLN A 85 -7.17 -2.97 1.59
N GLU A 86 -6.86 -2.65 0.33
CA GLU A 86 -7.22 -3.51 -0.81
C GLU A 86 -6.47 -4.86 -0.73
N ALA A 87 -5.17 -4.83 -0.39
CA ALA A 87 -4.37 -6.05 -0.25
C ALA A 87 -4.91 -6.99 0.82
N MET A 88 -5.36 -6.46 1.96
CA MET A 88 -6.00 -7.26 3.01
C MET A 88 -7.25 -7.98 2.49
N SER A 89 -8.07 -7.28 1.70
CA SER A 89 -9.27 -7.86 1.09
C SER A 89 -8.92 -8.98 0.11
N LEU A 90 -7.89 -8.78 -0.74
CA LEU A 90 -7.39 -9.80 -1.66
C LEU A 90 -6.79 -11.01 -0.94
N LEU A 91 -6.12 -10.81 0.20
CA LEU A 91 -5.51 -11.88 0.98
C LEU A 91 -6.52 -12.81 1.67
N VAL A 92 -7.75 -12.35 1.89
CA VAL A 92 -8.83 -13.14 2.53
C VAL A 92 -9.73 -13.79 1.49
N ASP A 93 -9.81 -13.24 0.27
CA ASP A 93 -10.65 -13.76 -0.80
C ASP A 93 -10.17 -15.11 -1.33
N ARG A 94 -11.11 -16.05 -1.47
CA ARG A 94 -10.89 -17.42 -1.95
C ARG A 94 -10.39 -17.48 -3.40
N ARG A 95 -10.68 -16.48 -4.21
CA ARG A 95 -10.30 -16.44 -5.64
C ARG A 95 -8.81 -16.16 -5.84
N TYR A 96 -8.16 -15.56 -4.84
CA TYR A 96 -6.78 -15.08 -4.94
C TYR A 96 -5.82 -15.84 -4.00
N GLN A 97 -6.23 -17.00 -3.48
CA GLN A 97 -5.45 -17.74 -2.49
C GLN A 97 -4.14 -18.31 -3.04
N ASP A 98 -4.18 -18.74 -4.30
CA ASP A 98 -3.03 -19.32 -5.00
C ASP A 98 -2.07 -18.26 -5.54
N LEU A 99 -2.45 -16.98 -5.47
CA LEU A 99 -1.57 -15.90 -5.91
C LEU A 99 -0.42 -15.68 -4.94
N ASN A 100 0.73 -15.41 -5.53
CA ASN A 100 1.94 -15.14 -4.79
C ASN A 100 1.87 -13.73 -4.16
N MET A 101 2.72 -13.47 -3.16
CA MET A 101 2.74 -12.15 -2.52
C MET A 101 3.20 -11.04 -3.47
N GLU A 102 4.00 -11.40 -4.48
CA GLU A 102 4.44 -10.51 -5.54
C GLU A 102 3.27 -10.10 -6.45
N ASP A 103 2.44 -11.05 -6.88
CA ASP A 103 1.25 -10.77 -7.69
C ASP A 103 0.27 -9.85 -6.94
N ILE A 104 0.07 -10.09 -5.64
CA ILE A 104 -0.80 -9.23 -4.82
C ILE A 104 -0.20 -7.83 -4.65
N SER A 105 1.11 -7.75 -4.38
CA SER A 105 1.82 -6.47 -4.32
C SER A 105 1.65 -5.67 -5.61
N ASP A 106 1.75 -6.35 -6.76
CA ASP A 106 1.62 -5.74 -8.07
C ASP A 106 0.20 -5.27 -8.37
N MET A 107 -0.82 -6.08 -8.05
CA MET A 107 -2.22 -5.74 -8.27
C MET A 107 -2.71 -4.54 -7.45
N VAL A 108 -2.17 -4.34 -6.24
CA VAL A 108 -2.54 -3.19 -5.41
C VAL A 108 -1.68 -1.96 -5.68
N GLY A 109 -0.75 -2.03 -6.63
CA GLY A 109 0.01 -0.87 -7.10
C GLY A 109 1.34 -0.61 -6.40
N PHE A 110 1.95 -1.58 -5.72
CA PHE A 110 3.33 -1.44 -5.25
C PHE A 110 4.34 -1.75 -6.36
N SER A 111 5.38 -0.93 -6.47
CA SER A 111 6.47 -1.14 -7.43
C SER A 111 7.47 -2.20 -6.99
N ASN A 112 7.59 -2.47 -5.69
CA ASN A 112 8.49 -3.48 -5.15
C ASN A 112 7.93 -4.16 -3.90
N ARG A 113 8.29 -5.44 -3.73
CA ARG A 113 7.84 -6.29 -2.63
C ARG A 113 8.27 -5.77 -1.26
N GLN A 114 9.48 -5.21 -1.16
CA GLN A 114 10.03 -4.71 0.10
C GLN A 114 9.17 -3.57 0.68
N SER A 115 8.74 -2.63 -0.17
CA SER A 115 7.88 -1.51 0.21
C SER A 115 6.48 -1.98 0.58
N PHE A 116 5.98 -3.01 -0.10
CA PHE A 116 4.71 -3.65 0.26
C PHE A 116 4.79 -4.24 1.67
N TYR A 117 5.78 -5.10 1.95
CA TYR A 117 5.96 -5.72 3.28
C TYR A 117 6.16 -4.67 4.38
N ALA A 118 6.99 -3.65 4.15
CA ALA A 118 7.22 -2.58 5.10
C ALA A 118 5.95 -1.78 5.40
N SER A 119 5.18 -1.43 4.36
CA SER A 119 3.92 -0.69 4.52
C SER A 119 2.85 -1.54 5.22
N PHE A 120 2.74 -2.81 4.85
CA PHE A 120 1.79 -3.74 5.47
C PHE A 120 2.09 -3.92 6.96
N TYR A 121 3.36 -4.16 7.31
CA TYR A 121 3.77 -4.31 8.70
C TYR A 121 3.58 -3.02 9.50
N LYS A 122 3.86 -1.86 8.90
CA LYS A 122 3.66 -0.55 9.57
C LYS A 122 2.20 -0.30 9.93
N ILE A 123 1.25 -0.73 9.10
CA ILE A 123 -0.19 -0.49 9.31
C ILE A 123 -0.82 -1.58 10.18
N ASN A 124 -0.46 -2.85 9.94
CA ASN A 124 -1.15 -3.99 10.55
C ASN A 124 -0.37 -4.63 11.71
N GLY A 125 0.92 -4.31 11.87
CA GLY A 125 1.81 -4.91 12.88
C GLY A 125 2.20 -6.37 12.62
N ILE A 126 1.76 -6.97 11.50
CA ILE A 126 2.03 -8.35 11.12
C ILE A 126 2.36 -8.43 9.63
N THR A 127 3.01 -9.52 9.20
CA THR A 127 3.37 -9.69 7.79
C THR A 127 2.15 -10.11 6.93
N PRO A 128 2.14 -9.80 5.62
CA PRO A 128 1.08 -10.24 4.72
C PRO A 128 0.82 -11.75 4.74
N ARG A 129 1.90 -12.53 4.90
CA ARG A 129 1.84 -13.99 5.00
C ARG A 129 1.16 -14.45 6.29
N GLU A 130 1.53 -13.85 7.43
CA GLU A 130 0.88 -14.15 8.71
C GLU A 130 -0.59 -13.74 8.69
N TYR A 131 -0.91 -12.60 8.09
CA TYR A 131 -2.28 -12.15 7.89
C TYR A 131 -3.10 -13.18 7.11
N ARG A 132 -2.58 -13.65 5.97
CA ARG A 132 -3.19 -14.75 5.20
C ARG A 132 -3.38 -15.99 6.09
N MET A 133 -2.35 -16.47 6.78
CA MET A 133 -2.47 -17.68 7.59
C MET A 133 -3.50 -17.57 8.74
N LYS A 134 -3.56 -16.40 9.41
CA LYS A 134 -4.48 -16.18 10.53
C LYS A 134 -5.95 -16.23 10.08
N HIS A 135 -6.28 -15.60 8.95
CA HIS A 135 -7.62 -15.61 8.40
C HIS A 135 -8.05 -16.99 7.88
N PHE A 136 -7.13 -17.80 7.36
CA PHE A 136 -7.45 -19.16 6.92
C PHE A 136 -7.65 -20.14 8.08
N LYS A 137 -6.90 -19.99 9.18
CA LYS A 137 -7.07 -20.83 10.38
C LYS A 137 -8.44 -20.64 11.06
N GLN A 138 -9.07 -19.48 10.89
CA GLN A 138 -10.40 -19.20 11.41
C GLN A 138 -11.53 -19.79 10.54
N HIS A 139 -11.22 -20.28 9.33
CA HIS A 139 -12.17 -20.92 8.41
C HIS A 139 -11.63 -22.28 7.92
N PRO A 140 -11.75 -23.36 8.72
CA PRO A 140 -11.10 -24.65 8.45
C PRO A 140 -11.54 -25.39 7.17
N SER A 141 -12.61 -24.98 6.50
CA SER A 141 -13.07 -25.55 5.21
C SER A 141 -12.19 -25.18 3.99
N LEU A 142 -11.02 -24.57 4.22
CA LEU A 142 -10.06 -24.11 3.19
C LEU A 142 -8.75 -24.90 3.14
N VAL A 143 -8.54 -25.85 4.05
CA VAL A 143 -7.20 -26.43 4.28
C VAL A 143 -6.89 -27.63 3.38
N GLU A 144 -7.88 -28.22 2.70
CA GLU A 144 -7.71 -29.53 2.04
C GLU A 144 -6.96 -29.51 0.69
N LYS A 145 -6.85 -28.36 -0.01
CA LYS A 145 -6.28 -28.34 -1.37
C LYS A 145 -4.77 -28.12 -1.45
N THR A 146 -4.12 -27.65 -0.39
CA THR A 146 -2.69 -27.23 -0.43
C THR A 146 -1.67 -28.35 -0.20
N LYS A 147 -2.11 -29.57 0.18
CA LYS A 147 -1.18 -30.68 0.45
C LYS A 147 -0.67 -31.42 -0.80
N LYS A 148 -1.21 -31.16 -2.00
CA LYS A 148 -0.87 -31.96 -3.20
C LYS A 148 0.34 -31.49 -4.03
N THR A 149 0.95 -30.34 -3.75
CA THR A 149 2.01 -29.79 -4.64
C THR A 149 3.43 -29.81 -4.05
N ARG A 150 3.69 -30.58 -2.99
CA ARG A 150 5.03 -30.73 -2.39
C ARG A 150 5.57 -32.16 -2.49
N THR A 151 5.64 -32.71 -3.70
CA THR A 151 6.51 -33.86 -3.99
C THR A 151 6.90 -33.81 -5.47
N ALA A 152 8.19 -34.05 -5.76
CA ALA A 152 8.92 -33.84 -7.03
C ALA A 152 9.56 -32.42 -7.13
N CYS A 153 10.87 -32.21 -7.20
CA CYS A 153 12.02 -33.08 -7.45
C CYS A 153 13.17 -32.69 -6.51
N CYS A 154 13.75 -33.68 -5.83
CA CYS A 154 15.14 -33.65 -5.39
C CYS A 154 15.72 -34.94 -5.95
N ASP A 155 16.30 -34.88 -7.15
CA ASP A 155 17.10 -35.99 -7.65
C ASP A 155 18.10 -35.52 -8.71
N LYS A 156 19.36 -35.90 -8.45
CA LYS A 156 20.50 -36.05 -9.37
C LYS A 156 21.20 -34.79 -9.88
N ASN A 157 22.41 -34.53 -9.38
CA ASN A 157 23.56 -35.15 -10.05
C ASN A 157 24.86 -35.04 -9.24
N GLU A 158 25.39 -36.22 -8.93
CA GLU A 158 26.77 -36.49 -8.54
C GLU A 158 27.58 -36.83 -9.81
N ARG A 159 28.90 -36.58 -9.76
CA ARG A 159 29.98 -37.00 -10.69
C ARG A 159 30.26 -36.13 -11.93
N ARG A 160 31.33 -35.35 -11.87
CA ARG A 160 32.60 -35.65 -12.55
C ARG A 160 33.74 -34.82 -11.96
#